data_AF-A0A9E5UFG6-F1
#
_entry.id   AF-A0A9E5UFG6-F1
#
_cell.length_a   1.000
_cell.length_b   1.000
_cell.length_c   1.000
_cell.angle_alpha   90.00
_cell.angle_beta   90.00
_cell.angle_gamma   90.00
#
_symmetry.space_group_name_H-M   'P 1'
#
loop_
_entity.id
_entity.type
_entity.pdbx_description
1 polymer ?
#
loop_
_entity_poly.entity_id
_entity_poly.type
_entity_poly.pdbx_seq_one_letter_code
_entity_poly.pdbx_strand_id
1 'polypeptide(L)'
;MTTSFDVRETLIESPTHENTSGAGYKRTYNYRQWRNQVVEALYLTGFDIEAEAFGKCAENPMFWQSPDKKIPGDVETVWMCSGDLSHDCALFCATCDNRCCPDCAARQSARFISRYLPKALELGLSGGRYRIRHIVLTTPIALTSDTSDNIRKLYRKYSKLPRKALDIVAKRGKELGRSWKTLGCLQSAEFGSDGEKLHFHIVQYGDYIPQDELSKAWEQVTDGNAYVVRVYSLKADEDSLTHAIVETLKYSTKFWKTGANGEVEYLPPNVIPHLMQVLKGTRRVKSWGVFYNLPEIETEDFCCPECGSNMVRMGVENLEIYQEGIEHILRFKLANKSHIGGVGGNKSPPKNSYQGVNMDDKTKFSYEMMNTPALAAKAKYLKIEIDELQEKRRGYGAAHENYKTWTDRQNSAKRERAFVLRVLKSRQMQLL
;
A
#
# COMPACT_ATOMS: atom_id res chain seq x y z
N MET A 1 -13.57 -30.74 -9.49
CA MET A 1 -14.01 -29.55 -10.25
C MET A 1 -13.26 -28.36 -9.68
N THR A 2 -12.13 -28.01 -10.27
CA THR A 2 -11.34 -26.83 -9.90
C THR A 2 -11.94 -25.62 -10.62
N THR A 3 -12.80 -24.88 -9.94
CA THR A 3 -13.17 -23.53 -10.37
C THR A 3 -11.90 -22.70 -10.37
N SER A 4 -11.42 -22.27 -11.53
CA SER A 4 -10.29 -21.34 -11.63
C SER A 4 -10.73 -20.04 -10.98
N PHE A 5 -10.20 -19.78 -9.79
CA PHE A 5 -10.41 -18.54 -9.07
C PHE A 5 -9.65 -17.45 -9.83
N ASP A 6 -10.34 -16.70 -10.71
CA ASP A 6 -9.74 -15.57 -11.40
C ASP A 6 -9.57 -14.42 -10.40
N VAL A 7 -8.38 -14.35 -9.79
CA VAL A 7 -8.01 -13.30 -8.86
C VAL A 7 -8.19 -11.90 -9.49
N ARG A 8 -8.15 -11.80 -10.82
CA ARG A 8 -8.37 -10.54 -11.55
C ARG A 8 -9.84 -10.15 -11.54
N GLU A 9 -10.77 -11.07 -11.80
CA GLU A 9 -12.21 -10.84 -11.58
C GLU A 9 -12.49 -10.52 -10.11
N THR A 10 -11.92 -11.28 -9.16
CA THR A 10 -12.09 -10.96 -7.74
C THR A 10 -11.52 -9.58 -7.39
N LEU A 11 -10.47 -9.07 -8.03
CA LEU A 11 -9.96 -7.71 -7.76
C LEU A 11 -10.78 -6.61 -8.43
N ILE A 12 -11.38 -6.91 -9.59
CA ILE A 12 -12.24 -6.00 -10.36
C ILE A 12 -13.65 -5.90 -9.74
N GLU A 13 -14.20 -7.04 -9.33
CA GLU A 13 -15.51 -7.17 -8.68
C GLU A 13 -15.45 -7.03 -7.16
N SER A 14 -14.27 -7.26 -6.56
CA SER A 14 -14.10 -6.91 -5.15
C SER A 14 -14.41 -5.44 -5.02
N PRO A 15 -15.20 -5.08 -4.00
CA PRO A 15 -15.42 -3.71 -3.63
C PRO A 15 -14.11 -2.92 -3.54
N THR A 16 -12.95 -3.56 -3.42
CA THR A 16 -11.61 -2.97 -3.33
C THR A 16 -11.16 -2.17 -4.55
N HIS A 17 -11.56 -2.40 -5.81
CA HIS A 17 -11.22 -1.40 -6.85
C HIS A 17 -12.05 -0.11 -6.71
N GLU A 18 -13.17 -0.15 -5.99
CA GLU A 18 -13.95 1.03 -5.55
C GLU A 18 -13.73 1.39 -4.07
N ASN A 19 -13.01 0.60 -3.26
CA ASN A 19 -12.86 0.75 -1.79
C ASN A 19 -11.39 0.82 -1.32
N THR A 20 -10.45 0.20 -2.04
CA THR A 20 -8.99 0.48 -1.91
C THR A 20 -8.59 1.67 -2.77
N SER A 21 -9.32 1.90 -3.85
CA SER A 21 -9.24 3.10 -4.68
C SER A 21 -10.37 4.10 -4.41
N GLY A 22 -11.47 3.74 -3.72
CA GLY A 22 -12.56 4.70 -3.57
C GLY A 22 -13.23 5.01 -4.93
N ALA A 23 -14.42 5.62 -4.90
CA ALA A 23 -14.86 6.46 -6.01
C ALA A 23 -13.87 7.65 -6.26
N GLY A 24 -12.92 7.88 -5.34
CA GLY A 24 -11.97 8.98 -5.33
C GLY A 24 -10.67 8.80 -6.13
N TYR A 25 -10.18 7.56 -6.30
CA TYR A 25 -9.05 7.22 -7.17
C TYR A 25 -9.50 6.96 -8.61
N LYS A 26 -10.59 7.56 -9.05
CA LYS A 26 -10.68 7.84 -10.49
C LYS A 26 -9.46 8.71 -10.78
N ARG A 27 -8.72 8.43 -11.87
CA ARG A 27 -7.60 9.27 -12.35
C ARG A 27 -8.14 10.61 -12.87
N THR A 28 -8.79 11.31 -11.95
CA THR A 28 -9.43 12.60 -12.08
C THR A 28 -8.36 13.65 -12.35
N TYR A 29 -8.80 14.82 -12.78
CA TYR A 29 -7.95 15.99 -12.86
C TYR A 29 -7.12 16.21 -11.58
N ASN A 30 -7.74 16.08 -10.40
CA ASN A 30 -7.07 16.24 -9.10
C ASN A 30 -5.96 15.21 -8.88
N TYR A 31 -6.16 13.94 -9.28
CA TYR A 31 -5.11 12.93 -9.23
C TYR A 31 -3.91 13.31 -10.07
N ARG A 32 -4.14 13.76 -11.31
CA ARG A 32 -3.08 14.14 -12.24
C ARG A 32 -2.30 15.36 -11.74
N GLN A 33 -3.01 16.35 -11.20
CA GLN A 33 -2.37 17.51 -10.55
C GLN A 33 -1.51 17.08 -9.37
N TRP A 34 -2.04 16.28 -8.46
CA TRP A 34 -1.28 15.74 -7.32
C TRP A 34 -0.03 14.98 -7.79
N ARG A 35 -0.20 14.10 -8.79
CA ARG A 35 0.88 13.31 -9.38
C ARG A 35 1.99 14.20 -9.94
N ASN A 36 1.64 15.24 -10.70
CA ASN A 36 2.61 16.20 -11.25
C ASN A 36 3.36 16.95 -10.13
N GLN A 37 2.65 17.32 -9.06
CA GLN A 37 3.28 17.94 -7.88
C GLN A 37 4.22 16.96 -7.14
N VAL A 38 3.91 15.66 -7.14
CA VAL A 38 4.81 14.63 -6.59
C VAL A 38 6.07 14.49 -7.44
N VAL A 39 5.93 14.46 -8.78
CA VAL A 39 7.08 14.43 -9.70
C VAL A 39 7.97 15.66 -9.46
N GLU A 40 7.38 16.84 -9.37
CA GLU A 40 8.11 18.06 -9.01
C GLU A 40 8.84 17.86 -7.68
N ALA A 41 8.14 17.50 -6.60
CA ALA A 41 8.74 17.29 -5.28
C ALA A 41 9.89 16.28 -5.27
N LEU A 42 9.83 15.23 -6.08
CA LEU A 42 10.91 14.25 -6.22
C LEU A 42 12.17 14.87 -6.85
N TYR A 43 12.03 15.66 -7.93
CA TYR A 43 13.16 16.42 -8.49
C TYR A 43 13.76 17.38 -7.47
N LEU A 44 12.93 18.13 -6.72
CA LEU A 44 13.44 19.12 -5.76
C LEU A 44 14.22 18.47 -4.59
N THR A 45 14.00 17.18 -4.36
CA THR A 45 14.62 16.41 -3.29
C THR A 45 15.70 15.44 -3.78
N GLY A 46 16.09 15.52 -5.06
CA GLY A 46 17.19 14.75 -5.65
C GLY A 46 16.84 13.29 -5.97
N PHE A 47 15.56 12.98 -6.16
CA PHE A 47 15.07 11.67 -6.61
C PHE A 47 14.81 11.71 -8.12
N ASP A 48 15.76 12.17 -8.92
CA ASP A 48 15.57 12.47 -10.34
C ASP A 48 15.12 11.23 -11.14
N ILE A 49 15.79 10.10 -10.90
CA ILE A 49 15.48 8.81 -11.55
C ILE A 49 14.05 8.38 -11.19
N GLU A 50 13.68 8.45 -9.92
CA GLU A 50 12.34 8.09 -9.50
C GLU A 50 11.28 9.11 -9.95
N ALA A 51 11.62 10.40 -10.06
CA ALA A 51 10.73 11.43 -10.59
C ALA A 51 10.41 11.16 -12.06
N GLU A 52 11.43 10.88 -12.88
CA GLU A 52 11.29 10.53 -14.29
C GLU A 52 10.44 9.26 -14.45
N ALA A 53 10.79 8.20 -13.70
CA ALA A 53 10.01 6.97 -13.72
C ALA A 53 8.56 7.20 -13.29
N PHE A 54 8.31 7.97 -12.22
CA PHE A 54 6.96 8.27 -11.72
C PHE A 54 6.14 9.08 -12.72
N GLY A 55 6.76 10.04 -13.42
CA GLY A 55 6.17 10.84 -14.50
C GLY A 55 5.87 10.04 -15.77
N LYS A 56 6.66 8.99 -16.04
CA LYS A 56 6.39 8.02 -17.12
C LYS A 56 5.42 6.91 -16.72
N CYS A 57 5.26 6.65 -15.42
CA CYS A 57 4.40 5.57 -14.94
C CYS A 57 2.95 5.80 -15.34
N ALA A 58 2.46 4.94 -16.21
CA ALA A 58 1.21 5.09 -16.94
C ALA A 58 0.02 5.59 -16.11
N GLU A 59 -0.66 6.61 -16.62
CA GLU A 59 -2.06 6.92 -16.29
C GLU A 59 -3.01 5.98 -17.04
N ASN A 60 -2.88 4.66 -16.89
CA ASN A 60 -3.48 3.64 -17.75
C ASN A 60 -2.94 3.76 -19.17
N PRO A 61 -2.85 2.63 -19.89
CA PRO A 61 -2.99 2.69 -21.32
C PRO A 61 -4.40 3.27 -21.57
N MET A 62 -4.48 4.56 -21.92
CA MET A 62 -5.75 5.14 -22.39
C MET A 62 -6.28 4.21 -23.48
N PHE A 63 -7.61 4.07 -23.59
CA PHE A 63 -8.26 3.43 -24.72
C PHE A 63 -7.67 4.01 -25.99
N TRP A 64 -6.67 3.32 -26.53
CA TRP A 64 -5.96 3.79 -27.70
C TRP A 64 -6.81 3.34 -28.88
N GLN A 65 -7.82 4.16 -29.13
CA GLN A 65 -8.62 4.19 -30.33
C GLN A 65 -8.32 5.54 -30.98
N SER A 66 -7.06 5.82 -31.29
CA SER A 66 -6.80 6.98 -32.15
C SER A 66 -7.16 6.57 -33.59
N PRO A 67 -7.93 7.39 -34.31
CA PRO A 67 -8.12 7.24 -35.76
C PRO A 67 -6.79 7.32 -36.53
N ASP A 68 -5.74 7.87 -35.91
CA ASP A 68 -4.53 8.36 -36.57
C ASP A 68 -3.34 7.38 -36.46
N LYS A 69 -3.55 6.14 -35.99
CA LYS A 69 -2.54 5.05 -35.96
C LYS A 69 -1.24 5.30 -35.14
N LYS A 70 -1.03 6.48 -34.55
CA LYS A 70 0.20 6.80 -33.80
C LYS A 70 0.22 6.29 -32.35
N ILE A 71 1.12 5.36 -32.08
CA ILE A 71 1.39 4.80 -30.75
C ILE A 71 1.78 5.94 -29.79
N PRO A 72 1.24 5.98 -28.56
CA PRO A 72 1.64 6.97 -27.56
C PRO A 72 3.11 6.81 -27.17
N GLY A 73 3.81 7.93 -26.97
CA GLY A 73 5.25 7.92 -26.65
C GLY A 73 5.61 7.33 -25.28
N ASP A 74 4.63 7.04 -24.41
CA ASP A 74 4.80 6.38 -23.11
C ASP A 74 4.60 4.86 -23.15
N VAL A 75 4.31 4.30 -24.33
CA VAL A 75 4.31 2.86 -24.56
C VAL A 75 5.75 2.39 -24.71
N GLU A 76 6.16 1.44 -23.88
CA GLU A 76 7.48 0.79 -24.02
C GLU A 76 7.38 -0.53 -24.77
N THR A 77 6.28 -1.26 -24.57
CA THR A 77 6.12 -2.59 -25.18
C THR A 77 4.73 -2.82 -25.75
N VAL A 78 4.69 -3.56 -26.85
CA VAL A 78 3.49 -4.04 -27.51
C VAL A 78 3.49 -5.55 -27.43
N TRP A 79 2.34 -6.12 -27.09
CA TRP A 79 2.12 -7.55 -27.11
C TRP A 79 1.27 -7.89 -28.33
N MET A 80 1.76 -8.80 -29.16
CA MET A 80 1.13 -9.16 -30.43
C MET A 80 0.79 -10.63 -30.45
N CYS A 81 -0.33 -10.98 -31.08
CA CYS A 81 -0.72 -12.36 -31.27
C CYS A 81 0.31 -13.11 -32.14
N SER A 82 0.82 -14.25 -31.65
CA SER A 82 1.74 -15.10 -32.42
C SER A 82 1.07 -15.90 -33.53
N GLY A 83 -0.22 -16.22 -33.38
CA GLY A 83 -0.96 -17.06 -34.32
C GLY A 83 -1.49 -16.32 -35.55
N ASP A 84 -1.75 -15.02 -35.42
CA ASP A 84 -2.25 -14.16 -36.51
C ASP A 84 -1.95 -12.70 -36.18
N LEU A 85 -1.19 -12.03 -37.06
CA LEU A 85 -0.79 -10.63 -36.92
C LEU A 85 -1.95 -9.65 -37.19
N SER A 86 -3.09 -10.13 -37.67
CA SER A 86 -4.33 -9.34 -37.82
C SER A 86 -5.19 -9.25 -36.58
N HIS A 87 -4.93 -10.12 -35.60
CA HIS A 87 -5.57 -10.02 -34.30
C HIS A 87 -5.03 -8.85 -33.50
N ASP A 88 -5.81 -8.47 -32.50
CA ASP A 88 -5.48 -7.27 -31.76
C ASP A 88 -4.20 -7.41 -30.96
N CYS A 89 -3.47 -6.30 -30.91
CA CYS A 89 -2.28 -6.13 -30.10
C CYS A 89 -2.57 -5.26 -28.89
N ALA A 90 -1.89 -5.57 -27.80
CA ALA A 90 -2.02 -4.89 -26.53
C ALA A 90 -0.83 -3.98 -26.25
N LEU A 91 -1.12 -2.73 -25.91
CA LEU A 91 -0.11 -1.75 -25.51
C LEU A 91 0.13 -1.84 -24.00
N PHE A 92 1.40 -1.90 -23.61
CA PHE A 92 1.83 -1.85 -22.22
C PHE A 92 2.73 -0.63 -22.02
N CYS A 93 2.23 0.30 -21.20
CA CYS A 93 2.96 1.49 -20.81
C CYS A 93 3.99 1.20 -19.71
N ALA A 94 4.99 2.07 -19.64
CA ALA A 94 6.02 2.04 -18.61
C ALA A 94 5.44 2.01 -17.18
N THR A 95 6.13 1.31 -16.28
CA THR A 95 5.78 1.23 -14.85
C THR A 95 6.98 1.72 -14.05
N CYS A 96 6.77 2.59 -13.05
CA CYS A 96 7.89 3.02 -12.22
C CYS A 96 8.32 1.98 -11.18
N ASP A 97 7.49 0.96 -10.96
CA ASP A 97 7.59 -0.06 -9.90
C ASP A 97 7.82 0.51 -8.49
N ASN A 98 7.58 1.81 -8.32
CA ASN A 98 7.74 2.51 -7.07
C ASN A 98 6.55 2.24 -6.17
N ARG A 99 6.80 1.76 -4.96
CA ARG A 99 5.76 1.44 -3.98
C ARG A 99 5.09 2.67 -3.36
N CYS A 100 5.58 3.86 -3.68
CA CYS A 100 4.94 5.14 -3.38
C CYS A 100 4.09 5.67 -4.54
N CYS A 101 4.09 5.00 -5.70
CA CYS A 101 3.15 5.25 -6.79
C CYS A 101 1.87 4.44 -6.52
N PRO A 102 0.69 5.09 -6.48
CA PRO A 102 -0.58 4.40 -6.26
C PRO A 102 -0.84 3.27 -7.26
N ASP A 103 -0.54 3.46 -8.55
CA ASP A 103 -0.76 2.46 -9.60
C ASP A 103 0.15 1.24 -9.42
N CYS A 104 1.45 1.45 -9.18
CA CYS A 104 2.41 0.37 -8.94
C CYS A 104 2.14 -0.36 -7.62
N ALA A 105 1.73 0.36 -6.58
CA ALA A 105 1.38 -0.25 -5.32
C ALA A 105 0.10 -1.08 -5.39
N ALA A 106 -0.91 -0.65 -6.15
CA ALA A 106 -2.10 -1.45 -6.42
C ALA A 106 -1.74 -2.76 -7.15
N ARG A 107 -0.93 -2.68 -8.22
CA ARG A 107 -0.42 -3.87 -8.94
C ARG A 107 0.35 -4.82 -8.03
N GLN A 108 1.20 -4.28 -7.16
CA GLN A 108 1.94 -5.10 -6.22
C GLN A 108 1.02 -5.74 -5.16
N SER A 109 -0.01 -5.02 -4.70
CA SER A 109 -1.03 -5.56 -3.78
C SER A 109 -1.75 -6.74 -4.43
N ALA A 110 -2.18 -6.58 -5.69
CA ALA A 110 -2.81 -7.64 -6.48
C ALA A 110 -1.93 -8.91 -6.52
N ARG A 111 -0.65 -8.79 -6.87
CA ARG A 111 0.30 -9.92 -6.86
C ARG A 111 0.38 -10.63 -5.50
N PHE A 112 0.38 -9.87 -4.41
CA PHE A 112 0.39 -10.48 -3.07
C PHE A 112 -0.94 -11.12 -2.71
N ILE A 113 -2.06 -10.51 -3.06
CA ILE A 113 -3.39 -11.07 -2.84
C ILE A 113 -3.51 -12.39 -3.57
N SER A 114 -3.15 -12.45 -4.86
CA SER A 114 -3.10 -13.70 -5.63
C SER A 114 -2.29 -14.74 -4.90
N ARG A 115 -1.07 -14.41 -4.44
CA ARG A 115 -0.18 -15.35 -3.74
C ARG A 115 -0.74 -15.89 -2.42
N TYR A 116 -1.38 -15.05 -1.60
CA TYR A 116 -1.72 -15.40 -0.21
C TYR A 116 -3.18 -15.77 0.00
N LEU A 117 -4.10 -15.28 -0.84
CA LEU A 117 -5.54 -15.49 -0.67
C LEU A 117 -5.94 -16.96 -0.77
N PRO A 118 -5.46 -17.78 -1.73
CA PRO A 118 -5.84 -19.18 -1.83
C PRO A 118 -5.52 -19.97 -0.55
N LYS A 119 -4.32 -19.76 0.01
CA LYS A 119 -3.94 -20.40 1.29
C LYS A 119 -4.78 -19.89 2.45
N ALA A 120 -5.15 -18.61 2.47
CA ALA A 120 -6.03 -18.08 3.51
C ALA A 120 -7.44 -18.68 3.44
N LEU A 121 -8.02 -18.83 2.24
CA LEU A 121 -9.31 -19.47 2.02
C LEU A 121 -9.27 -20.96 2.42
N GLU A 122 -8.25 -21.70 1.97
CA GLU A 122 -8.02 -23.10 2.36
C GLU A 122 -8.04 -23.25 3.90
N LEU A 123 -7.26 -22.43 4.60
CA LEU A 123 -7.15 -22.51 6.06
C LEU A 123 -8.43 -22.05 6.78
N GLY A 124 -9.05 -20.97 6.30
CA GLY A 124 -10.23 -20.36 6.92
C GLY A 124 -11.50 -21.19 6.76
N LEU A 125 -11.64 -21.88 5.62
CA LEU A 125 -12.81 -22.71 5.28
C LEU A 125 -12.66 -24.18 5.67
N SER A 126 -11.46 -24.63 6.06
CA SER A 126 -11.18 -26.03 6.46
C SER A 126 -12.00 -26.59 7.63
N GLY A 127 -12.75 -25.75 8.36
CA GLY A 127 -13.57 -26.17 9.50
C GLY A 127 -12.79 -26.62 10.74
N GLY A 128 -11.45 -26.62 10.71
CA GLY A 128 -10.59 -27.10 11.79
C GLY A 128 -10.71 -26.33 13.11
N ARG A 129 -9.87 -26.62 14.11
CA ARG A 129 -9.91 -25.87 15.39
C ARG A 129 -9.44 -24.42 15.24
N TYR A 130 -8.45 -24.18 14.38
CA TYR A 130 -7.81 -22.88 14.22
C TYR A 130 -8.63 -21.96 13.29
N ARG A 131 -8.54 -20.66 13.53
CA ARG A 131 -9.26 -19.63 12.76
C ARG A 131 -8.32 -18.52 12.35
N ILE A 132 -8.71 -17.81 11.30
CA ILE A 132 -8.06 -16.60 10.84
C ILE A 132 -8.64 -15.39 11.60
N ARG A 133 -7.77 -14.49 12.05
CA ARG A 133 -8.14 -13.18 12.60
C ARG A 133 -7.38 -12.07 11.91
N HIS A 134 -7.99 -10.90 11.90
CA HIS A 134 -7.31 -9.67 11.52
C HIS A 134 -6.93 -8.89 12.79
N ILE A 135 -5.65 -8.61 12.94
CA ILE A 135 -5.09 -7.89 14.08
C ILE A 135 -4.49 -6.59 13.55
N VAL A 136 -4.77 -5.48 14.23
CA VAL A 136 -4.16 -4.18 13.95
C VAL A 136 -3.40 -3.72 15.20
N LEU A 137 -2.09 -3.51 15.04
CA LEU A 137 -1.23 -2.95 16.08
C LEU A 137 -0.83 -1.53 15.66
N THR A 138 -1.15 -0.54 16.49
CA THR A 138 -0.83 0.87 16.23
C THR A 138 0.42 1.28 16.99
N THR A 139 1.19 2.22 16.43
CA THR A 139 2.36 2.85 17.08
C THR A 139 2.17 4.36 17.20
N PRO A 140 2.93 5.05 18.07
CA PRO A 140 2.95 6.51 18.11
C PRO A 140 3.80 7.15 16.99
N ILE A 141 4.44 6.34 16.14
CA ILE A 141 5.37 6.81 15.11
C ILE A 141 4.58 7.38 13.95
N ALA A 142 4.62 8.69 13.74
CA ALA A 142 4.05 9.32 12.55
C ALA A 142 5.11 9.40 11.45
N LEU A 143 4.67 9.30 10.19
CA LEU A 143 5.54 9.34 9.02
C LEU A 143 6.44 10.58 9.01
N THR A 144 5.87 11.72 9.39
CA THR A 144 6.53 13.02 9.33
C THR A 144 6.99 13.53 10.70
N SER A 145 6.95 12.73 11.78
CA SER A 145 7.33 13.23 13.11
C SER A 145 8.83 13.47 13.30
N ASP A 146 9.68 12.97 12.40
CA ASP A 146 11.14 13.08 12.49
C ASP A 146 11.74 13.03 11.06
N THR A 147 13.06 13.07 10.96
CA THR A 147 13.84 12.77 9.76
C THR A 147 13.52 11.39 9.19
N SER A 148 13.56 11.27 7.86
CA SER A 148 13.23 10.02 7.16
C SER A 148 14.14 8.87 7.56
N ASP A 149 15.41 9.15 7.87
CA ASP A 149 16.35 8.15 8.37
C ASP A 149 16.01 7.67 9.78
N ASN A 150 15.56 8.54 10.69
CA ASN A 150 15.12 8.11 12.01
C ASN A 150 13.82 7.31 11.92
N ILE A 151 12.84 7.79 11.15
CA ILE A 151 11.58 7.06 10.91
C ILE A 151 11.86 5.70 10.26
N ARG A 152 12.82 5.60 9.34
CA ARG A 152 13.27 4.30 8.77
C ARG A 152 13.87 3.38 9.82
N LYS A 153 14.70 3.89 10.73
CA LYS A 153 15.25 3.10 11.86
C LYS A 153 14.14 2.59 12.77
N LEU A 154 13.19 3.47 13.12
CA LEU A 154 12.01 3.12 13.92
C LEU A 154 11.14 2.09 13.20
N TYR A 155 10.82 2.28 11.92
CA TYR A 155 10.10 1.32 11.09
C TYR A 155 10.78 -0.05 11.13
N ARG A 156 12.10 -0.11 10.91
CA ARG A 156 12.88 -1.36 10.95
C ARG A 156 12.84 -2.01 12.34
N LYS A 157 12.97 -1.23 13.42
CA LYS A 157 12.84 -1.71 14.81
C LYS A 157 11.46 -2.30 15.04
N TYR A 158 10.41 -1.51 14.81
CA TYR A 158 9.03 -1.86 15.11
C TYR A 158 8.49 -2.98 14.24
N SER A 159 8.93 -3.10 12.98
CA SER A 159 8.50 -4.17 12.07
C SER A 159 8.86 -5.59 12.54
N LYS A 160 9.69 -5.74 13.57
CA LYS A 160 10.06 -7.02 14.20
C LYS A 160 9.25 -7.33 15.46
N LEU A 161 8.59 -6.33 16.03
CA LEU A 161 7.91 -6.43 17.32
C LEU A 161 6.60 -7.22 17.29
N PRO A 162 5.77 -7.19 16.22
CA PRO A 162 4.52 -7.95 16.19
C PRO A 162 4.71 -9.45 16.48
N ARG A 163 5.72 -10.07 15.85
CA ARG A 163 6.08 -11.47 16.12
C ARG A 163 6.47 -11.69 17.59
N LYS A 164 7.30 -10.81 18.15
CA LYS A 164 7.69 -10.88 19.57
C LYS A 164 6.49 -10.76 20.51
N ALA A 165 5.53 -9.88 20.20
CA ALA A 165 4.32 -9.75 20.99
C ALA A 165 3.51 -11.05 20.99
N LEU A 166 3.31 -11.66 19.81
CA LEU A 166 2.61 -12.95 19.69
C LEU A 166 3.35 -14.08 20.43
N ASP A 167 4.68 -14.12 20.38
CA ASP A 167 5.50 -15.10 21.10
C ASP A 167 5.35 -14.95 22.63
N ILE A 168 5.33 -13.71 23.14
CA ILE A 168 5.08 -13.42 24.57
C ILE A 168 3.70 -13.89 24.98
N VAL A 169 2.66 -13.61 24.19
CA VAL A 169 1.30 -14.05 24.52
C VAL A 169 1.23 -15.58 24.53
N ALA A 170 1.82 -16.26 23.54
CA ALA A 170 1.86 -17.72 23.51
C ALA A 170 2.57 -18.31 24.75
N LYS A 171 3.64 -17.67 25.24
CA LYS A 171 4.34 -18.06 26.47
C LYS A 171 3.45 -17.91 27.71
N ARG A 172 2.82 -16.73 27.90
CA ARG A 172 1.91 -16.47 29.02
C ARG A 172 0.71 -17.41 29.01
N GLY A 173 0.18 -17.73 27.83
CA GLY A 173 -0.89 -18.71 27.67
C GLY A 173 -0.52 -20.04 28.31
N LYS A 174 0.67 -20.57 28.02
CA LYS A 174 1.17 -21.82 28.62
C LYS A 174 1.27 -21.76 30.14
N GLU A 175 1.79 -20.65 30.68
CA GLU A 175 1.90 -20.42 32.13
C GLU A 175 0.53 -20.40 32.82
N LEU A 176 -0.52 -19.99 32.09
CA LEU A 176 -1.91 -19.97 32.56
C LEU A 176 -2.70 -21.24 32.19
N GLY A 177 -2.05 -22.29 31.67
CA GLY A 177 -2.73 -23.52 31.24
C GLY A 177 -3.65 -23.33 30.01
N ARG A 178 -3.45 -22.28 29.23
CA ARG A 178 -4.19 -21.95 28.00
C ARG A 178 -3.31 -22.13 26.75
N SER A 179 -3.94 -22.37 25.60
CA SER A 179 -3.24 -22.37 24.30
C SER A 179 -3.62 -21.13 23.49
N TRP A 180 -2.65 -20.24 23.29
CA TRP A 180 -2.75 -19.06 22.41
C TRP A 180 -1.71 -19.15 21.29
N LYS A 181 -1.63 -20.32 20.66
CA LYS A 181 -0.62 -20.62 19.65
C LYS A 181 -0.94 -19.93 18.34
N THR A 182 0.07 -19.28 17.76
CA THR A 182 0.04 -18.82 16.36
C THR A 182 0.78 -19.82 15.48
N LEU A 183 0.12 -20.27 14.41
CA LEU A 183 0.69 -21.21 13.44
C LEU A 183 1.29 -20.52 12.22
N GLY A 184 0.81 -19.32 11.91
CA GLY A 184 1.42 -18.45 10.91
C GLY A 184 0.72 -17.11 10.83
N CYS A 185 1.44 -16.15 10.27
CA CYS A 185 0.85 -14.86 9.97
C CYS A 185 1.33 -14.31 8.64
N LEU A 186 0.53 -13.39 8.14
CA LEU A 186 0.87 -12.42 7.12
C LEU A 186 0.80 -11.03 7.77
N GLN A 187 1.89 -10.29 7.74
CA GLN A 187 2.01 -8.97 8.33
C GLN A 187 2.33 -7.96 7.23
N SER A 188 1.64 -6.83 7.24
CA SER A 188 2.04 -5.64 6.49
C SER A 188 2.27 -4.46 7.43
N ALA A 189 2.92 -3.42 6.90
CA ALA A 189 3.10 -2.17 7.60
C ALA A 189 2.66 -1.01 6.69
N GLU A 190 1.85 -0.14 7.27
CA GLU A 190 1.18 0.98 6.61
C GLU A 190 1.30 2.24 7.48
N PHE A 191 1.47 3.40 6.87
CA PHE A 191 1.22 4.67 7.55
C PHE A 191 -0.22 5.08 7.23
N GLY A 192 -1.10 5.10 8.23
CA GLY A 192 -2.53 5.35 8.04
C GLY A 192 -2.85 6.80 7.66
N SER A 193 -4.05 7.06 7.15
CA SER A 193 -4.49 8.42 6.77
C SER A 193 -4.61 9.40 7.95
N ASP A 194 -4.90 8.88 9.14
CA ASP A 194 -5.18 9.68 10.33
C ASP A 194 -3.93 9.84 11.17
N GLY A 195 -3.27 10.99 11.03
CA GLY A 195 -2.03 11.32 11.72
C GLY A 195 -0.80 10.58 11.21
N GLU A 196 -0.90 9.94 10.02
CA GLU A 196 0.21 9.28 9.33
C GLU A 196 0.95 8.27 10.21
N LYS A 197 0.25 7.61 11.15
CA LYS A 197 0.85 6.71 12.13
C LYS A 197 1.17 5.36 11.52
N LEU A 198 2.28 4.76 11.93
CA LEU A 198 2.68 3.43 11.54
C LEU A 198 1.81 2.37 12.23
N HIS A 199 1.11 1.59 11.42
CA HIS A 199 0.24 0.49 11.80
C HIS A 199 0.78 -0.82 11.23
N PHE A 200 0.57 -1.90 11.96
CA PHE A 200 0.82 -3.26 11.47
C PHE A 200 -0.50 -4.00 11.35
N HIS A 201 -0.87 -4.33 10.11
CA HIS A 201 -2.01 -5.19 9.82
C HIS A 201 -1.51 -6.63 9.76
N ILE A 202 -2.17 -7.54 10.46
CA ILE A 202 -1.72 -8.91 10.61
C ILE A 202 -2.91 -9.83 10.40
N VAL A 203 -2.80 -10.73 9.43
CA VAL A 203 -3.67 -11.90 9.33
C VAL A 203 -3.01 -13.02 10.13
N GLN A 204 -3.63 -13.47 11.21
CA GLN A 204 -3.13 -14.53 12.08
C GLN A 204 -3.96 -15.80 11.93
N TYR A 205 -3.30 -16.94 11.68
CA TYR A 205 -3.90 -18.27 11.75
C TYR A 205 -3.43 -18.99 13.04
N GLY A 206 -4.39 -19.44 13.86
CA GLY A 206 -4.08 -20.17 15.10
C GLY A 206 -5.21 -20.13 16.14
N ASP A 207 -4.85 -20.21 17.42
CA ASP A 207 -5.78 -20.06 18.55
C ASP A 207 -6.16 -18.60 18.79
N TYR A 208 -7.33 -18.39 19.41
CA TYR A 208 -7.81 -17.05 19.74
C TYR A 208 -6.91 -16.40 20.79
N ILE A 209 -6.50 -15.17 20.50
CA ILE A 209 -5.66 -14.38 21.37
C ILE A 209 -6.53 -13.29 22.00
N PRO A 210 -6.69 -13.29 23.34
CA PRO A 210 -7.38 -12.20 24.02
C PRO A 210 -6.72 -10.85 23.72
N GLN A 211 -7.53 -9.85 23.37
CA GLN A 211 -7.03 -8.52 23.00
C GLN A 211 -6.26 -7.85 24.14
N ASP A 212 -6.68 -8.05 25.39
CA ASP A 212 -6.00 -7.52 26.59
C ASP A 212 -4.61 -8.12 26.78
N GLU A 213 -4.45 -9.42 26.54
CA GLU A 213 -3.14 -10.08 26.61
C GLU A 213 -2.21 -9.63 25.49
N LEU A 214 -2.74 -9.47 24.27
CA LEU A 214 -1.97 -8.92 23.16
C LEU A 214 -1.62 -7.45 23.38
N SER A 215 -2.51 -6.66 23.98
CA SER A 215 -2.25 -5.27 24.37
C SER A 215 -1.11 -5.18 25.38
N LYS A 216 -1.14 -5.98 26.45
CA LYS A 216 -0.05 -6.04 27.46
C LYS A 216 1.28 -6.47 26.85
N ALA A 217 1.24 -7.43 25.91
CA ALA A 217 2.45 -7.88 25.23
C ALA A 217 2.98 -6.81 24.25
N TRP A 218 2.09 -6.09 23.57
CA TRP A 218 2.44 -4.97 22.69
C TRP A 218 3.07 -3.82 23.46
N GLU A 219 2.50 -3.45 24.60
CA GLU A 219 3.06 -2.46 25.51
C GLU A 219 4.44 -2.89 26.00
N GLN A 220 4.61 -4.16 26.37
CA GLN A 220 5.91 -4.69 26.80
C GLN A 220 6.97 -4.60 25.70
N VAL A 221 6.68 -5.05 24.47
CA VAL A 221 7.70 -5.06 23.39
C VAL A 221 7.99 -3.67 22.83
N THR A 222 7.11 -2.71 23.08
CA THR A 222 7.29 -1.30 22.69
C THR A 222 7.83 -0.44 23.82
N ASP A 223 8.29 -1.04 24.93
CA ASP A 223 8.83 -0.31 26.10
C ASP A 223 7.83 0.71 26.66
N GLY A 224 6.53 0.37 26.67
CA GLY A 224 5.44 1.24 27.12
C GLY A 224 4.95 2.27 26.10
N ASN A 225 5.52 2.31 24.89
CA ASN A 225 5.20 3.36 23.91
C ASN A 225 3.92 3.12 23.11
N ALA A 226 3.39 1.89 23.07
CA ALA A 226 2.17 1.58 22.35
C ALA A 226 1.37 0.45 23.00
N TYR A 227 0.07 0.65 23.19
CA TYR A 227 -0.85 -0.34 23.76
C TYR A 227 -2.12 -0.55 22.91
N VAL A 228 -2.32 0.26 21.86
CA VAL A 228 -3.54 0.17 21.03
C VAL A 228 -3.46 -1.04 20.11
N VAL A 229 -4.39 -1.97 20.36
CA VAL A 229 -4.56 -3.23 19.63
C VAL A 229 -6.03 -3.42 19.30
N ARG A 230 -6.32 -3.87 18.07
CA ARG A 230 -7.65 -4.37 17.70
C ARG A 230 -7.53 -5.78 17.18
N VAL A 231 -8.39 -6.68 17.65
CA VAL A 231 -8.48 -8.07 17.19
C VAL A 231 -9.88 -8.31 16.65
N TYR A 232 -9.99 -8.51 15.34
CA TYR A 232 -11.24 -8.84 14.68
C TYR A 232 -11.33 -10.34 14.46
N SER A 233 -12.40 -10.94 14.97
CA SER A 233 -12.79 -12.29 14.56
C SER A 233 -13.43 -12.21 13.18
N LEU A 234 -12.94 -13.02 12.25
CA LEU A 234 -13.53 -13.13 10.92
C LEU A 234 -14.54 -14.25 10.91
N LYS A 235 -15.62 -14.08 10.13
CA LYS A 235 -16.48 -15.19 9.78
C LYS A 235 -15.72 -16.13 8.84
N ALA A 236 -16.05 -17.42 8.90
CA ALA A 236 -15.47 -18.43 8.03
C ALA A 236 -16.21 -18.47 6.68
N ASP A 237 -16.18 -17.34 5.99
CA ASP A 237 -16.71 -17.16 4.64
C ASP A 237 -15.69 -16.46 3.75
N GLU A 238 -15.84 -16.65 2.45
CA GLU A 238 -14.91 -16.17 1.43
C GLU A 238 -14.78 -14.65 1.44
N ASP A 239 -15.89 -13.93 1.58
CA ASP A 239 -15.93 -12.45 1.57
C ASP A 239 -15.14 -11.87 2.75
N SER A 240 -15.38 -12.38 3.96
CA SER A 240 -14.72 -11.88 5.18
C SER A 240 -13.22 -12.16 5.17
N LEU A 241 -12.81 -13.33 4.66
CA LEU A 241 -11.40 -13.71 4.53
C LEU A 241 -10.70 -12.89 3.46
N THR A 242 -11.34 -12.73 2.31
CA THR A 242 -10.85 -11.89 1.20
C THR A 242 -10.68 -10.46 1.66
N HIS A 243 -11.69 -9.87 2.29
CA HIS A 243 -11.61 -8.51 2.82
C HIS A 243 -10.43 -8.34 3.79
N ALA A 244 -10.21 -9.27 4.73
CA ALA A 244 -9.10 -9.19 5.67
C ALA A 244 -7.72 -9.32 5.00
N ILE A 245 -7.59 -10.18 3.99
CA ILE A 245 -6.37 -10.35 3.21
C ILE A 245 -6.10 -9.09 2.39
N VAL A 246 -7.09 -8.55 1.69
CA VAL A 246 -6.94 -7.31 0.92
C VAL A 246 -6.62 -6.14 1.82
N GLU A 247 -7.34 -5.97 2.94
CA GLU A 247 -7.09 -4.91 3.91
C GLU A 247 -5.69 -5.01 4.53
N THR A 248 -5.16 -6.22 4.70
CA THR A 248 -3.79 -6.42 5.18
C THR A 248 -2.77 -6.20 4.08
N LEU A 249 -3.05 -6.61 2.85
CA LEU A 249 -2.10 -6.58 1.75
C LEU A 249 -2.19 -5.34 0.87
N LYS A 250 -3.10 -4.41 1.14
CA LYS A 250 -3.09 -3.10 0.50
C LYS A 250 -1.74 -2.46 0.79
N TYR A 251 -0.91 -2.39 -0.25
CA TYR A 251 0.33 -1.66 -0.20
C TYR A 251 0.02 -0.18 -0.22
N SER A 252 1.04 0.55 0.22
CA SER A 252 1.05 2.01 0.38
C SER A 252 0.09 2.54 1.42
N THR A 253 0.62 3.41 2.26
CA THR A 253 -0.09 4.62 2.68
C THR A 253 -1.39 4.84 1.91
N LYS A 254 -2.49 5.07 2.63
CA LYS A 254 -3.64 5.74 2.03
C LYS A 254 -3.16 7.08 1.46
N PHE A 255 -2.87 7.11 0.17
CA PHE A 255 -2.40 8.31 -0.53
C PHE A 255 -3.49 9.36 -0.65
N TRP A 256 -4.72 8.96 -0.33
CA TRP A 256 -5.85 9.82 -0.29
C TRP A 256 -6.82 9.32 0.79
N LYS A 257 -7.70 10.21 1.22
CA LYS A 257 -8.85 9.92 2.06
C LYS A 257 -10.05 10.73 1.57
N THR A 258 -11.24 10.31 1.93
CA THR A 258 -12.42 11.14 1.73
C THR A 258 -12.54 12.11 2.90
N GLY A 259 -12.51 13.42 2.60
CA GLY A 259 -12.73 14.50 3.54
C GLY A 259 -14.17 14.52 4.06
N ALA A 260 -14.42 15.33 5.09
CA ALA A 260 -15.74 15.44 5.72
C ALA A 260 -16.85 15.94 4.77
N ASN A 261 -16.47 16.65 3.72
CA ASN A 261 -17.34 17.17 2.65
C ASN A 261 -17.53 16.18 1.48
N GLY A 262 -16.95 14.98 1.55
CA GLY A 262 -16.98 14.00 0.47
C GLY A 262 -15.90 14.19 -0.60
N GLU A 263 -15.04 15.20 -0.49
CA GLU A 263 -13.95 15.43 -1.43
C GLU A 263 -12.77 14.49 -1.19
N VAL A 264 -11.95 14.28 -2.22
CA VAL A 264 -10.75 13.43 -2.13
C VAL A 264 -9.57 14.30 -1.72
N GLU A 265 -9.05 14.04 -0.52
CA GLU A 265 -7.85 14.69 -0.01
C GLU A 265 -6.65 13.76 -0.20
N TYR A 266 -5.70 14.14 -1.06
CA TYR A 266 -4.45 13.41 -1.23
C TYR A 266 -3.42 13.75 -0.14
N LEU A 267 -2.46 12.85 0.11
CA LEU A 267 -1.30 13.16 0.93
C LEU A 267 -0.54 14.36 0.34
N PRO A 268 0.03 15.26 1.16
CA PRO A 268 0.81 16.37 0.65
C PRO A 268 1.94 15.86 -0.27
N PRO A 269 2.10 16.39 -1.51
CA PRO A 269 3.09 15.89 -2.46
C PRO A 269 4.52 15.85 -1.93
N ASN A 270 4.89 16.83 -1.10
CA ASN A 270 6.19 16.94 -0.45
C ASN A 270 6.48 15.85 0.60
N VAL A 271 5.46 15.10 1.04
CA VAL A 271 5.64 13.94 1.95
C VAL A 271 6.08 12.69 1.19
N ILE A 272 5.84 12.60 -0.13
CA ILE A 272 6.17 11.41 -0.91
C ILE A 272 7.68 11.12 -0.99
N PRO A 273 8.58 12.09 -1.22
CA PRO A 273 10.02 11.85 -1.14
C PRO A 273 10.46 11.34 0.25
N HIS A 274 9.86 11.89 1.31
CA HIS A 274 10.12 11.45 2.68
C HIS A 274 9.70 9.99 2.88
N LEU A 275 8.49 9.63 2.46
CA LEU A 275 7.98 8.26 2.49
C LEU A 275 8.87 7.30 1.69
N MET A 276 9.31 7.70 0.50
CA MET A 276 10.21 6.90 -0.32
C MET A 276 11.50 6.60 0.40
N GLN A 277 12.13 7.61 1.02
CA GLN A 277 13.34 7.41 1.80
C GLN A 277 13.11 6.49 3.00
N VAL A 278 11.99 6.66 3.72
CA VAL A 278 11.60 5.80 4.85
C VAL A 278 11.46 4.33 4.42
N LEU A 279 10.80 4.08 3.29
CA LEU A 279 10.50 2.74 2.80
C LEU A 279 11.63 2.10 1.99
N LYS A 280 12.63 2.88 1.55
CA LYS A 280 13.75 2.40 0.72
C LYS A 280 14.40 1.16 1.35
N GLY A 281 14.59 0.10 0.55
CA GLY A 281 15.22 -1.14 1.02
C GLY A 281 14.55 -1.79 2.24
N THR A 282 13.24 -1.59 2.44
CA THR A 282 12.48 -2.25 3.50
C THR A 282 11.50 -3.28 2.92
N ARG A 283 11.37 -4.40 3.63
CA ARG A 283 10.33 -5.39 3.35
C ARG A 283 9.06 -5.01 4.10
N ARG A 284 8.01 -4.67 3.35
CA ARG A 284 6.73 -4.20 3.90
C ARG A 284 5.78 -5.33 4.28
N VAL A 285 5.69 -6.38 3.46
CA VAL A 285 4.98 -7.60 3.80
C VAL A 285 5.95 -8.67 4.25
N LYS A 286 5.64 -9.26 5.39
CA LYS A 286 6.36 -10.37 5.99
C LYS A 286 5.38 -11.50 6.21
N SER A 287 5.82 -12.74 5.98
CA SER A 287 5.05 -13.92 6.32
C SER A 287 5.90 -14.88 7.13
N TRP A 288 5.25 -15.70 7.95
CA TRP A 288 5.88 -16.81 8.67
C TRP A 288 4.88 -17.93 8.94
N GLY A 289 5.39 -19.11 9.32
CA GLY A 289 4.57 -20.28 9.58
C GLY A 289 3.88 -20.78 8.31
N VAL A 290 2.58 -21.06 8.37
CA VAL A 290 1.80 -21.58 7.23
C VAL A 290 1.74 -20.66 6.00
N PHE A 291 2.07 -19.37 6.15
CA PHE A 291 2.17 -18.41 5.03
C PHE A 291 3.62 -18.20 4.55
N TYR A 292 4.60 -18.88 5.15
CA TYR A 292 6.01 -18.71 4.77
C TYR A 292 6.33 -19.40 3.45
N ASN A 293 7.11 -18.72 2.61
CA ASN A 293 7.64 -19.28 1.37
C ASN A 293 6.60 -19.93 0.44
N LEU A 294 5.35 -19.43 0.45
CA LEU A 294 4.37 -19.82 -0.56
C LEU A 294 4.92 -19.50 -1.95
N PRO A 295 4.78 -20.36 -2.96
CA PRO A 295 5.26 -20.07 -4.30
C PRO A 295 4.61 -18.80 -4.84
N GLU A 296 5.30 -18.12 -5.76
CA GLU A 296 4.61 -17.13 -6.58
C GLU A 296 3.64 -17.86 -7.49
N ILE A 297 2.47 -17.27 -7.71
CA ILE A 297 1.52 -17.85 -8.67
C ILE A 297 2.17 -17.70 -10.04
N GLU A 298 2.31 -18.83 -10.73
CA GLU A 298 2.73 -18.85 -12.12
C GLU A 298 1.78 -17.94 -12.89
N THR A 299 2.36 -16.91 -13.51
CA THR A 299 1.59 -16.05 -14.39
C THR A 299 1.09 -16.90 -15.54
N GLU A 300 -0.22 -16.97 -15.71
CA GLU A 300 -0.81 -17.57 -16.91
C GLU A 300 -0.23 -16.90 -18.16
N ASP A 301 -0.03 -17.69 -19.21
CA ASP A 301 0.40 -17.15 -20.49
C ASP A 301 -0.58 -16.08 -20.95
N PHE A 302 -0.06 -14.92 -21.33
CA PHE A 302 -0.90 -13.86 -21.85
C PHE A 302 -1.32 -14.25 -23.27
N CYS A 303 -2.53 -14.80 -23.40
CA CYS A 303 -3.05 -15.30 -24.68
C CYS A 303 -3.89 -14.24 -25.41
N CYS A 304 -3.92 -14.36 -26.74
CA CYS A 304 -4.75 -13.55 -27.62
C CYS A 304 -6.24 -13.86 -27.33
N PRO A 305 -7.07 -12.84 -27.08
CA PRO A 305 -8.49 -13.05 -26.78
C PRO A 305 -9.31 -13.55 -27.98
N GLU A 306 -8.79 -13.39 -29.21
CA GLU A 306 -9.50 -13.80 -30.43
C GLU A 306 -9.26 -15.28 -30.78
N CYS A 307 -8.04 -15.79 -30.57
CA CYS A 307 -7.68 -17.15 -31.01
C CYS A 307 -6.99 -18.02 -29.96
N GLY A 308 -6.72 -17.50 -28.76
CA GLY A 308 -6.06 -18.24 -27.68
C GLY A 308 -4.56 -18.50 -27.89
N SER A 309 -3.95 -18.03 -28.98
CA SER A 309 -2.50 -18.15 -29.19
C SER A 309 -1.72 -17.25 -28.23
N ASN A 310 -0.50 -17.64 -27.87
CA ASN A 310 0.36 -16.84 -27.00
C ASN A 310 0.63 -15.45 -27.61
N MET A 311 0.64 -14.42 -26.76
CA MET A 311 1.03 -13.08 -27.16
C MET A 311 2.54 -12.93 -26.96
N VAL A 312 3.23 -12.37 -27.95
CA VAL A 312 4.68 -12.11 -27.92
C VAL A 312 4.89 -10.66 -27.57
N ARG A 313 5.73 -10.41 -26.55
CA ARG A 313 6.14 -9.07 -26.14
C ARG A 313 7.23 -8.55 -27.06
N MET A 314 7.04 -7.36 -27.61
CA MET A 314 8.00 -6.64 -28.44
C MET A 314 8.20 -5.22 -27.90
N GLY A 315 9.41 -4.68 -28.01
CA GLY A 315 9.66 -3.25 -27.80
C GLY A 315 9.01 -2.42 -28.90
N VAL A 316 8.51 -1.23 -28.59
CA VAL A 316 7.87 -0.33 -29.58
C VAL A 316 8.84 0.01 -30.72
N GLU A 317 10.14 0.13 -30.44
CA GLU A 317 11.19 0.34 -31.42
C GLU A 317 11.28 -0.79 -32.45
N ASN A 318 10.87 -2.02 -32.08
CA ASN A 318 10.84 -3.15 -33.00
C ASN A 318 9.53 -3.21 -33.80
N LEU A 319 8.52 -2.43 -33.42
CA LEU A 319 7.23 -2.40 -34.11
C LEU A 319 7.30 -1.56 -35.39
N GLU A 320 8.12 -0.51 -35.43
CA GLU A 320 8.33 0.31 -36.64
C GLU A 320 8.89 -0.54 -37.80
N ILE A 321 9.81 -1.47 -37.50
CA ILE A 321 10.35 -2.44 -38.45
C ILE A 321 9.25 -3.36 -39.02
N TYR A 322 8.22 -3.66 -38.21
CA TYR A 322 7.07 -4.47 -38.65
C TYR A 322 6.00 -3.64 -39.38
N GLN A 323 5.88 -2.35 -39.11
CA GLN A 323 4.87 -1.48 -39.74
C GLN A 323 5.14 -1.23 -41.22
N GLU A 324 6.41 -1.21 -41.65
CA GLU A 324 6.77 -1.06 -43.08
C GLU A 324 6.27 -2.23 -43.97
N GLY A 325 5.86 -3.36 -43.37
CA GLY A 325 5.24 -4.49 -44.08
C GLY A 325 3.73 -4.68 -43.84
N ILE A 326 3.12 -3.93 -42.92
CA ILE A 326 1.80 -4.22 -42.32
C ILE A 326 0.97 -2.92 -42.18
N GLU A 327 0.91 -2.08 -43.21
CA GLU A 327 0.24 -0.76 -43.16
C GLU A 327 -1.29 -0.84 -42.84
N HIS A 328 -1.91 -2.01 -42.96
CA HIS A 328 -3.37 -2.16 -42.96
C HIS A 328 -3.98 -3.06 -41.87
N ILE A 329 -3.20 -3.77 -41.05
CA ILE A 329 -3.72 -4.97 -40.39
C ILE A 329 -3.83 -4.87 -38.86
N LEU A 330 -3.04 -4.03 -38.18
CA LEU A 330 -3.08 -3.95 -36.72
C LEU A 330 -4.28 -3.13 -36.22
N ARG A 331 -5.25 -3.82 -35.60
CA ARG A 331 -6.24 -3.22 -34.72
C ARG A 331 -5.70 -3.29 -33.29
N PHE A 332 -5.38 -2.17 -32.68
CA PHE A 332 -4.89 -2.18 -31.29
C PHE A 332 -6.09 -2.31 -30.35
N LYS A 333 -6.07 -3.29 -29.43
CA LYS A 333 -7.02 -3.39 -28.31
C LYS A 333 -6.26 -3.41 -26.99
N LEU A 334 -6.82 -2.75 -25.98
CA LEU A 334 -6.23 -2.76 -24.65
C LEU A 334 -6.28 -4.14 -23.98
N ALA A 335 -5.15 -4.61 -23.46
CA ALA A 335 -5.01 -5.81 -22.61
C ALA A 335 -5.81 -5.79 -21.29
N ASN A 336 -6.49 -4.68 -20.99
CA ASN A 336 -7.30 -4.51 -19.78
C ASN A 336 -8.81 -4.57 -20.02
N LYS A 337 -9.26 -5.03 -21.20
CA LYS A 337 -10.66 -5.49 -21.31
C LYS A 337 -10.78 -6.78 -20.51
N SER A 338 -11.34 -6.68 -19.31
CA SER A 338 -11.99 -7.82 -18.69
C SER A 338 -12.99 -8.39 -19.70
N HIS A 339 -12.81 -9.66 -20.05
CA HIS A 339 -13.90 -10.44 -20.60
C HIS A 339 -14.95 -10.54 -19.49
N ILE A 340 -15.98 -9.72 -19.54
CA ILE A 340 -17.23 -10.01 -18.83
C ILE A 340 -17.85 -11.17 -19.60
N GLY A 341 -17.46 -12.39 -19.23
CA GLY A 341 -18.06 -13.63 -19.71
C GLY A 341 -19.48 -13.71 -19.15
N GLY A 342 -20.47 -13.41 -19.98
CA GLY A 342 -21.87 -13.44 -19.57
C GLY A 342 -22.32 -14.84 -19.17
N VAL A 343 -22.79 -14.97 -17.93
CA VAL A 343 -23.86 -15.91 -17.57
C VAL A 343 -24.87 -15.18 -16.69
N GLY A 344 -25.98 -14.75 -17.29
CA GLY A 344 -27.25 -14.53 -16.59
C GLY A 344 -27.62 -13.10 -16.20
N GLY A 345 -28.60 -12.54 -16.90
CA GLY A 345 -29.56 -11.59 -16.32
C GLY A 345 -29.29 -10.10 -16.54
N ASN A 346 -29.92 -9.56 -17.60
CA ASN A 346 -30.16 -8.14 -17.85
C ASN A 346 -30.32 -7.25 -16.60
N LYS A 347 -29.28 -6.48 -16.25
CA LYS A 347 -29.38 -5.08 -15.78
C LYS A 347 -28.12 -4.34 -16.20
N SER A 348 -28.14 -3.74 -17.39
CA SER A 348 -27.11 -2.78 -17.79
C SER A 348 -26.98 -1.69 -16.71
N PRO A 349 -25.75 -1.34 -16.26
CA PRO A 349 -25.55 -0.13 -15.49
C PRO A 349 -26.03 1.07 -16.32
N PRO A 350 -26.55 2.13 -15.68
CA PRO A 350 -26.99 3.33 -16.41
C PRO A 350 -25.84 3.85 -17.28
N LYS A 351 -26.14 4.07 -18.56
CA LYS A 351 -25.23 4.70 -19.53
C LYS A 351 -24.74 6.03 -18.94
N ASN A 352 -23.54 6.03 -18.38
CA ASN A 352 -22.91 7.26 -17.94
C ASN A 352 -22.47 8.00 -19.20
N SER A 353 -23.19 9.06 -19.56
CA SER A 353 -22.86 9.95 -20.67
C SER A 353 -21.65 10.79 -20.29
N TYR A 354 -20.47 10.18 -20.24
CA TYR A 354 -19.22 10.92 -20.15
C TYR A 354 -18.98 11.56 -21.52
N GLN A 355 -19.41 12.81 -21.68
CA GLN A 355 -18.96 13.65 -22.78
C GLN A 355 -17.46 13.87 -22.57
N GLY A 356 -16.63 13.27 -23.43
CA GLY A 356 -15.19 13.48 -23.40
C GLY A 356 -14.90 14.96 -23.44
N VAL A 357 -14.35 15.49 -22.35
CA VAL A 357 -13.82 16.85 -22.34
C VAL A 357 -12.58 16.82 -23.24
N ASN A 358 -12.65 17.50 -24.38
CA ASN A 358 -11.47 17.77 -25.20
C ASN A 358 -10.44 18.47 -24.32
N MET A 359 -9.34 17.79 -24.00
CA MET A 359 -8.21 18.40 -23.29
C MET A 359 -7.57 19.43 -24.21
N ASP A 360 -7.42 20.66 -23.73
CA ASP A 360 -6.63 21.67 -24.43
C ASP A 360 -5.14 21.31 -24.38
N ASP A 361 -4.34 21.83 -25.31
CA ASP A 361 -2.89 21.57 -25.31
C ASP A 361 -2.16 22.13 -24.07
N LYS A 362 -2.83 22.95 -23.24
CA LYS A 362 -2.30 23.47 -21.96
C LYS A 362 -2.39 22.46 -20.82
N THR A 363 -3.26 21.45 -20.95
CA THR A 363 -3.44 20.36 -19.97
C THR A 363 -2.68 19.09 -20.33
N LYS A 364 -2.09 19.02 -21.53
CA LYS A 364 -1.07 18.00 -21.85
C LYS A 364 0.21 18.34 -21.10
N PHE A 365 0.70 17.37 -20.33
CA PHE A 365 1.99 17.46 -19.67
C PHE A 365 3.10 17.46 -20.74
N SER A 366 3.59 18.65 -21.10
CA SER A 366 4.75 18.79 -21.99
C SER A 366 6.02 18.49 -21.20
N TYR A 367 6.71 17.41 -21.58
CA TYR A 367 8.04 17.08 -21.05
C TYR A 367 9.05 18.21 -21.28
N GLU A 368 8.81 19.12 -22.23
CA GLU A 368 9.67 20.28 -22.50
C GLU A 368 9.62 21.33 -21.37
N MET A 369 8.59 21.34 -20.51
CA MET A 369 8.55 22.24 -19.35
C MET A 369 9.43 21.77 -18.17
N MET A 370 9.89 20.52 -18.17
CA MET A 370 10.64 19.92 -17.05
C MET A 370 12.12 20.31 -16.99
N ASN A 371 12.65 21.00 -18.00
CA ASN A 371 14.04 21.48 -18.05
C ASN A 371 14.13 23.02 -18.05
N THR A 372 13.20 23.68 -17.35
CA THR A 372 13.17 25.15 -17.31
C THR A 372 13.91 25.68 -16.08
N PRO A 373 14.72 26.76 -16.21
CA PRO A 373 15.31 27.47 -15.08
C PRO A 373 14.30 27.88 -13.99
N ALA A 374 13.02 28.03 -14.36
CA ALA A 374 11.92 28.31 -13.43
C ALA A 374 11.66 27.17 -12.43
N LEU A 375 11.73 25.91 -12.88
CA LEU A 375 11.59 24.74 -12.00
C LEU A 375 12.80 24.58 -11.07
N ALA A 376 14.01 24.85 -11.56
CA ALA A 376 15.22 24.89 -10.73
C ALA A 376 15.16 26.02 -9.67
N ALA A 377 14.60 27.18 -10.01
CA ALA A 377 14.37 28.27 -9.06
C ALA A 377 13.32 27.92 -8.01
N LYS A 378 12.22 27.27 -8.42
CA LYS A 378 11.18 26.79 -7.51
C LYS A 378 11.67 25.65 -6.61
N ALA A 379 12.53 24.77 -7.13
CA ALA A 379 13.28 23.76 -6.37
C ALA A 379 14.08 24.37 -5.23
N LYS A 380 14.82 25.43 -5.56
CA LYS A 380 15.65 26.15 -4.59
C LYS A 380 14.79 26.77 -3.48
N TYR A 381 13.63 27.33 -3.82
CA TYR A 381 12.71 27.92 -2.85
C TYR A 381 12.05 26.87 -1.94
N LEU A 382 11.53 25.78 -2.50
CA LEU A 382 10.94 24.67 -1.74
C LEU A 382 11.97 23.96 -0.86
N LYS A 383 13.22 23.84 -1.30
CA LYS A 383 14.31 23.32 -0.47
C LYS A 383 14.55 24.21 0.75
N ILE A 384 14.57 25.53 0.58
CA ILE A 384 14.67 26.49 1.69
C ILE A 384 13.48 26.30 2.66
N GLU A 385 12.26 26.19 2.15
CA GLU A 385 11.06 26.00 2.98
C GLU A 385 11.10 24.67 3.76
N ILE A 386 11.55 23.58 3.12
CA ILE A 386 11.73 22.27 3.77
C ILE A 386 12.80 22.37 4.86
N ASP A 387 13.94 23.00 4.58
CA ASP A 387 15.03 23.17 5.54
C ASP A 387 14.59 24.04 6.74
N GLU A 388 13.85 25.12 6.50
CA GLU A 388 13.25 25.96 7.54
C GLU A 388 12.23 25.20 8.41
N LEU A 389 11.38 24.37 7.80
CA LEU A 389 10.43 23.52 8.53
C LEU A 389 11.15 22.47 9.37
N GLN A 390 12.23 21.89 8.85
CA GLN A 390 13.07 20.95 9.60
C GLN A 390 13.78 21.64 10.77
N GLU A 391 14.28 22.86 10.59
CA GLU A 391 14.98 23.63 11.62
C GLU A 391 14.03 24.11 12.72
N LYS A 392 12.85 24.64 12.36
CA LYS A 392 11.78 24.93 13.33
C LYS A 392 11.41 23.68 14.13
N ARG A 393 11.30 22.52 13.47
CA ARG A 393 11.01 21.23 14.14
C ARG A 393 12.13 20.74 15.04
N ARG A 394 13.41 20.96 14.71
CA ARG A 394 14.53 20.69 15.64
C ARG A 394 14.41 21.54 16.91
N GLY A 395 13.99 22.81 16.76
CA GLY A 395 13.66 23.68 17.90
C GLY A 395 12.53 23.12 18.78
N TYR A 396 11.45 22.61 18.18
CA TYR A 396 10.35 21.96 18.90
C TYR A 396 10.76 20.62 19.53
N GLY A 397 11.65 19.85 18.88
CA GLY A 397 12.20 18.61 19.42
C GLY A 397 12.96 18.81 20.73
N ALA A 398 13.79 19.85 20.80
CA ALA A 398 14.49 20.23 22.03
C ALA A 398 13.53 20.64 23.15
N ALA A 399 12.44 21.35 22.82
CA ALA A 399 11.40 21.70 23.78
C ALA A 399 10.62 20.47 24.28
N HIS A 400 10.34 19.50 23.40
CA HIS A 400 9.65 18.26 23.76
C HIS A 400 10.54 17.33 24.61
N GLU A 401 11.85 17.28 24.36
CA GLU A 401 12.80 16.52 25.17
C GLU A 401 12.97 17.12 26.58
N ASN A 402 12.94 18.45 26.69
CA ASN A 402 12.86 19.17 27.97
C ASN A 402 11.54 18.89 28.71
N TYR A 403 10.41 18.82 28.00
CA TYR A 403 9.13 18.47 28.59
C TYR A 403 9.08 17.02 29.09
N LYS A 404 9.67 16.08 28.34
CA LYS A 404 9.76 14.67 28.71
C LYS A 404 10.64 14.46 29.94
N THR A 405 11.81 15.09 29.98
CA THR A 405 12.69 15.04 31.16
C THR A 405 12.03 15.67 32.39
N TRP A 406 11.23 16.73 32.22
CA TRP A 406 10.44 17.31 33.31
C TRP A 406 9.33 16.36 33.82
N THR A 407 8.58 15.71 32.92
CA THR A 407 7.55 14.74 33.29
C THR A 407 8.12 13.48 33.93
N ASP A 408 9.27 12.99 33.46
CA ASP A 408 9.98 11.85 34.06
C ASP A 408 10.46 12.18 35.49
N ARG A 409 10.95 13.39 35.75
CA ARG A 409 11.28 13.87 37.10
C ARG A 409 10.05 13.93 38.01
N GLN A 410 8.92 14.44 37.52
CA GLN A 410 7.65 14.48 38.26
C GLN A 410 7.16 13.07 38.62
N ASN A 411 7.24 12.13 37.68
CA ASN A 411 6.84 10.75 37.89
C ASN A 411 7.78 10.00 38.85
N SER A 412 9.08 10.25 38.79
CA SER A 412 10.05 9.72 39.76
C SER A 412 9.76 10.21 41.18
N ALA A 413 9.52 11.51 41.34
CA ALA A 413 9.17 12.09 42.64
C ALA A 413 7.85 11.55 43.21
N LYS A 414 6.84 11.29 42.36
CA LYS A 414 5.60 10.62 42.78
C LYS A 414 5.84 9.19 43.26
N ARG A 415 6.70 8.43 42.57
CA ARG A 415 7.06 7.05 42.96
C ARG A 415 7.81 7.01 44.30
N GLU A 416 8.76 7.93 44.52
CA GLU A 416 9.45 8.05 45.80
C GLU A 416 8.49 8.41 46.95
N ARG A 417 7.60 9.38 46.76
CA ARG A 417 6.58 9.72 47.77
C ARG A 417 5.67 8.53 48.09
N ALA A 418 5.22 7.81 47.07
CA ALA A 418 4.40 6.62 47.25
C ALA A 418 5.17 5.50 48.00
N PHE A 419 6.47 5.35 47.75
CA PHE A 419 7.33 4.42 48.46
C PHE A 419 7.49 4.80 49.94
N VAL A 420 7.81 6.07 50.23
CA VAL A 420 7.95 6.58 51.61
C VAL A 420 6.65 6.40 52.39
N LEU A 421 5.50 6.73 51.81
CA LEU A 421 4.19 6.53 52.45
C LEU A 421 3.91 5.04 52.74
N ARG A 422 4.36 4.14 51.87
CA ARG A 422 4.20 2.69 52.06
C ARG A 422 5.07 2.18 53.22
N VAL A 423 6.32 2.68 53.32
CA VAL A 423 7.23 2.37 54.43
C VAL A 423 6.69 2.90 55.76
N LEU A 424 6.18 4.14 55.78
CA LEU A 424 5.60 4.74 56.99
C LEU A 424 4.36 3.98 57.47
N LYS A 425 3.44 3.62 56.55
CA LYS A 425 2.27 2.78 56.90
C LYS A 425 2.69 1.41 57.43
N SER A 426 3.71 0.79 56.84
CA SER A 426 4.23 -0.50 57.30
C SER A 426 4.82 -0.43 58.71
N ARG A 427 5.52 0.67 59.06
CA ARG A 427 6.04 0.88 60.41
C ARG A 427 4.93 1.20 61.42
N GLN A 428 3.92 1.96 61.02
CA GLN A 428 2.79 2.28 61.89
C GLN A 428 1.98 1.02 62.25
N MET A 429 1.83 0.07 61.32
CA MET A 429 1.20 -1.24 61.60
C MET A 429 2.07 -2.20 62.41
N GLN A 430 3.36 -1.94 62.60
CA GLN A 430 4.23 -2.74 63.48
C GLN A 430 4.26 -2.20 64.92
N LEU A 431 3.80 -0.96 65.12
CA LEU A 431 3.75 -0.29 66.43
C LEU A 431 2.34 -0.34 67.06
N LEU A 432 1.33 -0.72 66.28
CA LEU A 432 -0.01 -1.09 66.71
C LEU A 432 -0.09 -2.62 66.80
#